data_AF-A0A4S2H1H1-F1
#
_entry.id   AF-A0A4S2H1H1-F1
#
_cell.length_a   1.000
_cell.length_b   1.000
_cell.length_c   1.000
_cell.angle_alpha   90.00
_cell.angle_beta   90.00
_cell.angle_gamma   90.00
#
_symmetry.space_group_name_H-M   'P 1'
#
loop_
_entity.id
_entity.type
_entity.pdbx_description
1 polymer ?
#
loop_
_entity_poly.entity_id
_entity_poly.type
_entity_poly.pdbx_seq_one_letter_code
_entity_poly.pdbx_strand_id
1 'polypeptide(L)' 'MFHEDAPRAKSAGIVPGEDLSAFSVEDLEERLELLKAELARTEAKIVEKKKGLAAADAVFRTGG' A
#
# COMPACT_ATOMS: atom_id res chain seq x y z
N MET A 1 2.98 36.80 20.37
CA MET A 1 2.76 35.43 20.88
C MET A 1 2.83 34.50 19.69
N PHE A 2 3.63 33.44 19.81
CA PHE A 2 4.00 32.52 18.73
C PHE A 2 2.82 31.63 18.30
N HIS A 3 2.88 31.27 17.03
CA HIS A 3 1.90 30.60 16.17
C HIS A 3 1.22 29.37 16.79
N GLU A 4 -0.09 29.30 16.54
CA GLU A 4 -0.96 28.16 16.80
C GLU A 4 -0.34 26.88 16.21
N ASP A 5 0.02 25.94 17.09
CA ASP A 5 0.36 24.57 16.72
C ASP A 5 -0.95 23.90 16.27
N ALA A 6 -1.32 24.15 15.02
CA ALA A 6 -2.50 23.55 14.42
C ALA A 6 -2.31 22.02 14.46
N PRO A 7 -3.33 21.25 14.92
CA PRO A 7 -3.20 19.81 15.04
C PRO A 7 -2.83 19.23 13.69
N ARG A 8 -1.62 18.64 13.59
CA ARG A 8 -1.13 17.93 12.41
C ARG A 8 -2.23 16.96 11.99
N ALA A 9 -2.93 17.30 10.90
CA ALA A 9 -3.99 16.46 10.38
C ALA A 9 -3.42 15.04 10.28
N LYS A 10 -4.11 14.06 10.87
CA LYS A 10 -3.74 12.64 10.75
C LYS A 10 -3.40 12.41 9.29
N SER A 11 -2.14 12.07 9.01
CA SER A 11 -1.60 11.96 7.67
C SER A 11 -2.60 11.22 6.80
N ALA A 12 -3.28 11.96 5.91
CA ALA A 12 -4.08 11.34 4.87
C ALA A 12 -3.10 10.43 4.13
N GLY A 13 -3.38 9.13 4.08
CA GLY A 13 -2.49 8.18 3.43
C GLY A 13 -2.24 8.58 1.98
N ILE A 14 -1.13 8.11 1.41
CA ILE A 14 -0.77 8.34 0.01
C ILE A 14 -1.95 7.94 -0.90
N VAL A 15 -2.42 8.88 -1.73
CA VAL A 15 -3.50 8.64 -2.70
C VAL A 15 -2.91 8.55 -4.11
N PRO A 16 -3.13 7.44 -4.84
CA PRO A 16 -2.72 7.34 -6.24
C PRO A 16 -3.35 8.45 -7.10
N GLY A 17 -2.52 9.17 -7.86
CA GLY A 17 -2.96 10.22 -8.76
C GLY A 17 -3.17 11.61 -8.11
N GLU A 18 -2.75 11.81 -6.86
CA GLU A 18 -2.73 13.16 -6.28
C GLU A 18 -1.71 14.08 -6.98
N ASP A 19 -1.93 15.40 -6.88
CA ASP A 19 -1.00 16.40 -7.39
C ASP A 19 0.29 16.41 -6.56
N LEU A 20 1.43 16.31 -7.26
CA LEU A 20 2.76 16.25 -6.68
C LEU A 20 3.53 17.57 -6.81
N SER A 21 2.92 18.61 -7.38
CA SER A 21 3.60 19.87 -7.71
C SER A 21 4.22 20.59 -6.51
N ALA A 22 3.70 20.37 -5.30
CA ALA A 22 4.15 20.99 -4.06
C ALA A 22 5.20 20.18 -3.27
N PHE A 23 5.56 18.97 -3.72
CA PHE A 23 6.47 18.07 -3.01
C PHE A 23 7.93 18.37 -3.37
N SER A 24 8.82 18.27 -2.38
CA SER A 24 10.27 18.28 -2.64
C SER A 24 10.74 16.96 -3.24
N VAL A 25 11.99 16.88 -3.70
CA VAL A 25 12.56 15.63 -4.22
C VAL A 25 12.62 14.59 -3.10
N GLU A 26 13.04 15.01 -1.92
CA GLU A 26 13.14 14.16 -0.73
C GLU A 26 11.77 13.60 -0.32
N ASP A 27 10.72 14.43 -0.34
CA ASP A 27 9.34 13.97 -0.07
C ASP A 27 8.89 12.92 -1.09
N LEU A 28 9.27 13.10 -2.37
CA LEU A 28 8.93 12.16 -3.44
C LEU A 28 9.69 10.84 -3.31
N GLU A 29 10.94 10.87 -2.86
CA GLU A 29 11.75 9.68 -2.58
C GLU A 29 11.14 8.87 -1.43
N GLU A 30 10.84 9.52 -0.29
CA GLU A 30 10.16 8.86 0.85
C GLU A 30 8.81 8.26 0.43
N ARG A 31 8.02 9.03 -0.32
CA ARG A 31 6.74 8.57 -0.86
C ARG A 31 6.91 7.35 -1.77
N LEU A 32 7.93 7.34 -2.62
CA LEU A 32 8.21 6.24 -3.54
C LEU A 32 8.59 4.96 -2.78
N GLU A 33 9.40 5.06 -1.73
CA GLU A 33 9.76 3.93 -0.88
C GLU A 33 8.53 3.29 -0.23
N LEU A 34 7.64 4.12 0.33
CA LEU A 34 6.39 3.65 0.94
C LEU A 34 5.49 2.94 -0.08
N LEU A 35 5.34 3.49 -1.28
CA LEU A 35 4.56 2.87 -2.35
C LEU A 35 5.14 1.54 -2.81
N LYS A 36 6.46 1.42 -2.93
CA LYS A 36 7.13 0.15 -3.28
C LYS A 36 6.93 -0.92 -2.21
N ALA A 37 7.02 -0.54 -0.93
CA ALA A 37 6.76 -1.46 0.17
C ALA A 37 5.31 -1.97 0.16
N GLU A 38 4.36 -1.07 -0.11
CA GLU A 38 2.94 -1.44 -0.20
C GLU A 38 2.63 -2.30 -1.43
N LEU A 39 3.29 -2.05 -2.56
CA LEU A 39 3.22 -2.91 -3.75
C LEU A 39 3.68 -4.34 -3.42
N ALA A 40 4.86 -4.48 -2.81
CA ALA A 40 5.41 -5.78 -2.44
C ALA A 40 4.51 -6.54 -1.45
N ARG A 41 3.97 -5.83 -0.44
CA ARG A 41 2.98 -6.40 0.50
C ARG A 41 1.73 -6.89 -0.23
N THR A 42 1.21 -6.10 -1.17
CA THR A 42 0.04 -6.44 -1.97
C THR A 42 0.28 -7.67 -2.84
N GLU A 43 1.42 -7.72 -3.53
CA GLU A 43 1.83 -8.87 -4.35
C GLU A 43 1.94 -10.16 -3.52
N ALA A 44 2.56 -10.08 -2.33
CA ALA A 44 2.66 -11.21 -1.41
C ALA A 44 1.27 -11.74 -1.01
N LYS A 45 0.31 -10.85 -0.72
CA LYS A 45 -1.07 -11.25 -0.40
C LYS A 45 -1.82 -11.84 -1.57
N ILE A 46 -1.59 -11.36 -2.80
CA ILE A 46 -2.15 -11.97 -4.01
C ILE A 46 -1.63 -13.40 -4.16
N VAL A 47 -0.32 -13.61 -3.99
CA VAL A 47 0.29 -14.96 -4.09
C VAL A 47 -0.27 -15.89 -3.02
N GLU A 48 -0.38 -15.44 -1.77
CA GLU A 48 -0.96 -16.21 -0.67
C GLU A 48 -2.40 -16.68 -1.01
N LYS A 49 -3.24 -15.75 -1.49
CA LYS A 49 -4.63 -16.07 -1.88
C LYS A 49 -4.72 -17.02 -3.06
N LYS A 50 -3.88 -16.86 -4.08
CA LYS A 50 -3.83 -17.77 -5.24
C LYS A 50 -3.43 -19.18 -4.84
N LYS A 51 -2.45 -19.33 -3.93
CA LYS A 51 -2.05 -20.63 -3.39
C LYS A 51 -3.20 -21.29 -2.61
N GLY A 52 -3.90 -20.52 -1.79
CA GLY A 52 -5.10 -21.00 -1.07
C GLY A 52 -6.17 -21.52 -2.02
N LEU A 53 -6.47 -20.79 -3.10
CA LEU A 53 -7.44 -21.21 -4.12
C LEU A 53 -7.01 -22.51 -4.81
N ALA A 54 -5.76 -22.60 -5.26
CA ALA A 54 -5.25 -23.80 -5.94
C ALA A 54 -5.28 -25.05 -5.04
N ALA A 55 -4.99 -24.89 -3.74
CA ALA A 55 -5.08 -25.96 -2.77
C ALA A 55 -6.52 -26.45 -2.57
N ALA A 56 -7.47 -25.52 -2.47
CA ALA A 56 -8.90 -25.86 -2.37
C ALA A 56 -9.38 -26.62 -3.62
N ASP A 57 -9.06 -26.11 -4.81
CA ASP A 57 -9.40 -26.71 -6.09
C ASP A 57 -8.87 -28.14 -6.24
N ALA A 58 -7.67 -28.44 -5.72
CA ALA A 58 -7.10 -29.78 -5.74
C ALA A 58 -7.89 -30.76 -4.87
N VAL A 59 -8.31 -30.34 -3.67
CA VAL A 59 -9.13 -31.16 -2.77
C VAL A 59 -10.49 -31.50 -3.39
N PHE A 60 -11.14 -30.53 -4.04
CA PHE A 60 -12.44 -30.75 -4.69
C PHE A 60 -12.36 -31.69 -5.90
N ARG A 61 -11.24 -31.73 -6.64
CA ARG A 61 -11.06 -32.62 -7.79
C ARG A 61 -10.71 -34.07 -7.44
N THR A 62 -10.12 -34.30 -6.27
CA THR A 62 -9.72 -35.65 -5.84
C THR A 62 -10.78 -36.37 -5.00
N GLY A 63 -11.82 -35.66 -4.57
CA GLY A 63 -12.90 -36.20 -3.74
C GLY A 63 -14.22 -36.48 -4.46
N GLY A 64 -14.29 -36.29 -5.78
CA GLY A 64 -15.47 -36.52 -6.62
C GLY A 64 -15.34 -37.73 -7.53
#